data_AF-A0A970G7M5-F1
#
_entry.id   AF-A0A970G7M5-F1
#
_cell.length_a   1.000
_cell.length_b   1.000
_cell.length_c   1.000
_cell.angle_alpha   90.00
_cell.angle_beta   90.00
_cell.angle_gamma   90.00
#
_symmetry.space_group_name_H-M   'P 1'
#
loop_
_entity.id
_entity.type
_entity.pdbx_description
1 polymer ?
#
loop_
_entity_poly.entity_id
_entity_poly.type
_entity_poly.pdbx_seq_one_letter_code
_entity_poly.pdbx_strand_id
1 'polypeptide(L)'
;MYQIPVFMEKNRPLFKLHSGVLASMHLYLLIFALVFEHPGYLLAMLAAIAVMMIAAGTVPNWSAYLRMSIPLITFIIVLNVLFSRAGSTPIFTSPITLFSGNYYLPFTWEALFYGGGMALRLLVIISSCASFFALVSPAKALRMLSLFGTRWALTFNLALRLVPLMMEEYHRISEVQRCRG
;
A
#
# COMPACT_ATOMS: atom_id res chain seq x y z
N MET A 1 20.54 -12.73 3.18
CA MET A 1 20.18 -11.65 4.11
C MET A 1 19.63 -10.50 3.28
N TYR A 2 18.31 -10.42 3.13
CA TYR A 2 17.64 -9.44 2.27
C TYR A 2 17.72 -8.08 2.98
N GLN A 3 18.72 -7.27 2.63
CA GLN A 3 18.85 -5.92 3.18
C GLN A 3 17.60 -5.14 2.78
N ILE A 4 16.81 -4.78 3.79
CA ILE A 4 15.71 -3.83 3.66
C ILE A 4 16.32 -2.58 3.04
N PRO A 5 15.83 -2.09 1.87
CA PRO A 5 16.47 -0.97 1.20
C PRO A 5 16.39 0.25 2.10
N VAL A 6 17.54 0.64 2.66
CA VAL A 6 17.72 1.91 3.35
C VAL A 6 17.39 3.01 2.35
N PHE A 7 16.51 3.93 2.74
CA PHE A 7 16.09 5.04 1.89
C PHE A 7 17.34 5.82 1.42
N MET A 8 17.62 5.79 0.13
CA MET A 8 18.70 6.55 -0.50
C MET A 8 18.11 7.80 -1.14
N GLU A 9 18.44 8.96 -0.59
CA GLU A 9 17.98 10.25 -1.13
C GLU A 9 18.64 10.50 -2.49
N LYS A 10 17.83 10.50 -3.56
CA LYS A 10 18.30 10.75 -4.94
C LYS A 10 18.16 12.23 -5.29
N ASN A 11 19.14 12.78 -6.00
CA ASN A 11 19.10 14.15 -6.53
C ASN A 11 18.11 14.27 -7.72
N ARG A 12 16.81 14.25 -7.44
CA ARG A 12 15.74 14.49 -8.44
C ARG A 12 14.84 15.65 -7.96
N PRO A 13 14.23 16.42 -8.88
CA PRO A 13 13.44 17.61 -8.54
C PRO A 13 12.27 17.30 -7.58
N LEU A 14 11.67 16.10 -7.67
CA LEU A 14 10.61 15.68 -6.74
C LEU A 14 11.08 15.62 -5.27
N PHE A 15 12.35 15.30 -4.99
CA PHE A 15 12.86 15.25 -3.62
C PHE A 15 13.14 16.65 -3.03
N LYS A 16 13.22 17.67 -3.89
CA LYS A 16 13.43 19.08 -3.50
C LYS A 16 12.12 19.81 -3.15
N LEU A 17 10.96 19.24 -3.49
CA LEU A 17 9.67 19.80 -3.08
C LEU A 17 9.50 19.71 -1.56
N HIS A 18 8.76 20.68 -0.99
CA HIS A 18 8.44 20.69 0.42
C HIS A 18 7.67 19.42 0.82
N SER A 19 8.11 18.74 1.88
CA SER A 19 7.53 17.45 2.31
C SER A 19 6.01 17.52 2.53
N GLY A 20 5.51 18.65 3.02
CA GLY A 20 4.08 18.87 3.21
C GLY A 20 3.26 18.88 1.91
N VAL A 21 3.81 19.42 0.82
CA VAL A 21 3.14 19.44 -0.49
C VAL A 21 3.08 18.03 -1.05
N LEU A 22 4.18 17.29 -0.94
CA LEU A 22 4.25 15.91 -1.42
C LEU A 22 3.26 15.03 -0.65
N ALA A 23 3.22 15.15 0.68
CA ALA A 23 2.25 14.43 1.50
C ALA A 23 0.80 14.81 1.18
N SER A 24 0.51 16.11 0.99
CA SER A 24 -0.82 16.58 0.60
C SER A 24 -1.24 16.02 -0.76
N MET A 25 -0.34 15.95 -1.74
CA MET A 25 -0.60 15.36 -3.05
C MET A 25 -0.96 13.87 -2.94
N HIS A 26 -0.23 13.09 -2.14
CA HIS A 26 -0.52 11.67 -1.93
C HIS A 26 -1.81 11.45 -1.14
N LEU A 27 -2.08 12.31 -0.15
CA LEU A 27 -3.34 12.31 0.60
C LEU A 27 -4.52 12.59 -0.32
N TYR A 28 -4.39 13.57 -1.21
CA TYR A 28 -5.40 13.87 -2.23
C TYR A 28 -5.64 12.66 -3.14
N LEU A 29 -4.58 12.03 -3.65
CA LEU A 29 -4.72 10.81 -4.47
C LEU A 29 -5.40 9.67 -3.71
N LEU A 30 -5.12 9.53 -2.41
CA LEU A 30 -5.74 8.50 -1.58
C LEU A 30 -7.24 8.77 -1.35
N ILE A 31 -7.61 10.01 -1.03
CA ILE A 31 -9.01 10.41 -0.84
C ILE A 31 -9.80 10.25 -2.14
N PHE A 32 -9.24 10.69 -3.27
CA PHE A 32 -9.90 10.55 -4.56
C PHE A 32 -10.07 9.08 -4.96
N ALA A 33 -9.11 8.21 -4.67
CA ALA A 33 -9.26 6.78 -4.90
C ALA A 33 -10.40 6.14 -4.08
N LEU A 34 -10.73 6.71 -2.92
CA LEU A 34 -11.85 6.27 -2.08
C LEU A 34 -13.20 6.81 -2.56
N VAL A 35 -13.25 8.05 -3.04
CA VAL A 35 -14.48 8.73 -3.46
C VAL A 35 -14.94 8.28 -4.85
N PHE A 36 -14.02 8.07 -5.79
CA PHE A 36 -14.35 7.74 -7.17
C PHE A 36 -14.54 6.23 -7.37
N GLU A 37 -15.60 5.87 -8.10
CA GLU A 37 -15.94 4.47 -8.41
C GLU A 37 -15.68 4.12 -9.88
N HIS A 38 -15.67 5.14 -10.75
CA HIS A 38 -15.57 4.92 -12.18
C HIS A 38 -14.16 4.40 -12.56
N PRO A 39 -14.08 3.25 -13.26
CA PRO A 39 -12.80 2.56 -13.52
C PRO A 39 -11.83 3.41 -14.34
N GLY A 40 -12.34 4.27 -15.21
CA GLY A 40 -11.52 5.22 -15.98
C GLY A 40 -10.74 6.22 -15.12
N TYR A 41 -11.35 6.73 -14.04
CA TYR A 41 -10.65 7.65 -13.13
C TYR A 41 -9.56 6.91 -12.34
N LEU A 42 -9.84 5.68 -11.89
CA LEU A 42 -8.85 4.85 -11.19
C LEU A 42 -7.64 4.54 -12.08
N LEU A 43 -7.85 4.22 -13.36
CA LEU A 43 -6.75 4.02 -14.32
C LEU A 43 -5.95 5.30 -14.55
N ALA A 44 -6.59 6.46 -14.67
CA ALA A 44 -5.91 7.73 -14.82
C ALA A 44 -5.04 8.06 -13.59
N MET A 45 -5.55 7.78 -12.38
CA MET A 45 -4.79 7.96 -11.14
C MET A 45 -3.60 7.01 -11.05
N LEU A 46 -3.78 5.75 -11.46
CA LEU A 46 -2.69 4.79 -11.55
C LEU A 46 -1.59 5.28 -12.49
N ALA A 47 -1.98 5.77 -13.68
CA ALA A 47 -1.05 6.32 -14.66
C ALA A 47 -0.30 7.54 -14.11
N ALA A 48 -1.00 8.45 -13.41
CA ALA A 48 -0.37 9.60 -12.76
C ALA A 48 0.68 9.17 -11.71
N ILE A 49 0.36 8.17 -10.88
CA ILE A 49 1.32 7.60 -9.91
C ILE A 49 2.51 6.96 -10.64
N ALA A 50 2.27 6.23 -11.72
CA ALA A 50 3.34 5.62 -12.51
C ALA A 50 4.30 6.67 -13.09
N VAL A 51 3.77 7.75 -13.67
CA VAL A 51 4.59 8.87 -14.17
C VAL A 51 5.42 9.50 -13.05
N MET A 52 4.83 9.70 -11.86
CA MET A 52 5.57 10.20 -10.70
C MET A 52 6.70 9.24 -10.27
N MET A 53 6.47 7.94 -10.24
CA MET A 53 7.49 6.94 -9.86
C MET A 53 8.62 6.86 -10.88
N ILE A 54 8.31 7.00 -12.16
CA ILE A 54 9.30 7.08 -13.23
C ILE A 54 10.14 8.36 -13.07
N ALA A 55 9.50 9.51 -12.85
CA ALA A 55 10.18 10.78 -12.63
C ALA A 55 11.07 10.77 -11.36
N ALA A 56 10.63 10.08 -10.31
CA ALA A 56 11.38 9.90 -9.07
C ALA A 56 12.51 8.86 -9.20
N GLY A 57 12.45 7.95 -10.18
CA GLY A 57 13.41 6.86 -10.34
C GLY A 57 13.34 5.81 -9.22
N THR A 58 12.15 5.61 -8.64
CA THR A 58 11.87 4.67 -7.53
C THR A 58 10.98 3.50 -7.97
N VAL A 59 10.81 3.32 -9.28
CA VAL A 59 10.03 2.22 -9.90
C VAL A 59 10.37 0.83 -9.35
N PRO A 60 11.64 0.44 -9.11
CA PRO A 60 11.95 -0.90 -8.59
C PRO A 60 11.32 -1.14 -7.22
N ASN A 61 11.41 -0.16 -6.31
CA ASN A 61 10.82 -0.24 -4.97
C ASN A 61 9.29 -0.30 -5.07
N TRP A 62 8.69 0.56 -5.88
CA TRP A 62 7.24 0.57 -6.11
C TRP A 62 6.74 -0.76 -6.69
N SER A 63 7.45 -1.34 -7.66
CA SER A 63 7.09 -2.62 -8.27
C SER A 63 7.14 -3.79 -7.28
N ALA A 64 8.03 -3.75 -6.29
CA ALA A 64 8.09 -4.76 -5.23
C ALA A 64 6.84 -4.69 -4.34
N TYR A 65 6.39 -3.50 -3.96
CA TYR A 65 5.13 -3.31 -3.24
C TYR A 65 3.92 -3.80 -4.06
N LEU A 66 3.88 -3.49 -5.35
CA LEU A 66 2.82 -3.99 -6.24
C LEU A 66 2.83 -5.52 -6.33
N ARG A 67 4.00 -6.15 -6.46
CA ARG A 67 4.11 -7.61 -6.49
C ARG A 67 3.64 -8.25 -5.19
N MET A 68 3.93 -7.63 -4.04
CA MET A 68 3.41 -8.07 -2.74
C MET A 68 1.89 -7.90 -2.61
N SER A 69 1.28 -6.98 -3.36
CA SER A 69 -0.16 -6.76 -3.33
C SER A 69 -0.98 -7.74 -4.17
N ILE A 70 -0.35 -8.47 -5.09
CA ILE A 70 -1.00 -9.47 -5.96
C ILE A 70 -1.86 -10.48 -5.17
N PRO A 71 -1.35 -11.16 -4.12
CA PRO A 71 -2.18 -12.12 -3.37
C PRO A 71 -3.42 -11.48 -2.76
N LEU A 72 -3.32 -10.24 -2.28
CA LEU A 72 -4.43 -9.50 -1.69
C LEU A 72 -5.47 -9.10 -2.74
N ILE A 73 -5.02 -8.68 -3.93
CA ILE A 73 -5.88 -8.37 -5.07
C ILE A 73 -6.65 -9.62 -5.51
N THR A 74 -5.95 -10.74 -5.69
CA THR A 74 -6.56 -12.02 -6.05
C THR A 74 -7.60 -12.44 -5.01
N PHE A 75 -7.28 -12.32 -3.73
CA PHE A 75 -8.20 -12.63 -2.64
C PHE A 75 -9.48 -11.79 -2.71
N ILE A 76 -9.37 -10.49 -2.97
CA ILE A 76 -10.53 -9.58 -3.10
C ILE A 76 -11.38 -9.91 -4.32
N ILE A 77 -10.77 -10.26 -5.46
CA ILE A 77 -11.53 -10.68 -6.65
C ILE A 77 -12.32 -11.95 -6.32
N VAL A 78 -11.68 -12.95 -5.71
CA VAL A 78 -12.34 -14.20 -5.32
C VAL A 78 -13.48 -13.94 -4.35
N LEU A 79 -13.27 -13.10 -3.32
CA LEU A 79 -14.34 -12.74 -2.38
C LEU A 79 -15.49 -12.01 -3.08
N ASN A 80 -15.20 -11.02 -3.93
CA ASN A 80 -16.25 -10.28 -4.63
C ASN A 80 -17.04 -11.20 -5.57
N VAL A 81 -16.37 -12.11 -6.29
CA VAL A 81 -17.03 -13.06 -7.18
C VAL A 81 -17.91 -14.05 -6.40
N LEU A 82 -17.45 -14.52 -5.23
CA LEU A 82 -18.18 -15.50 -4.43
C LEU A 82 -19.37 -14.89 -3.67
N PHE A 83 -19.24 -13.64 -3.21
CA PHE A 83 -20.24 -12.98 -2.38
C PHE A 83 -21.13 -11.96 -3.12
N SER A 84 -20.73 -11.48 -4.30
CA SER A 84 -21.55 -10.52 -5.06
C SER A 84 -22.76 -11.21 -5.68
N ARG A 85 -23.94 -10.84 -5.20
CA ARG A 85 -25.24 -11.33 -5.67
C ARG A 85 -25.92 -10.38 -6.67
N ALA A 86 -25.18 -9.40 -7.19
CA ALA A 86 -25.75 -8.26 -7.92
C ALA A 86 -25.87 -8.45 -9.45
N GLY A 87 -25.59 -9.65 -9.99
CA GLY A 87 -25.58 -9.88 -11.44
C GLY A 87 -26.91 -10.41 -11.99
N SER A 88 -27.42 -9.75 -13.03
CA SER A 88 -28.64 -10.17 -13.76
C SER A 88 -28.32 -11.14 -14.91
N THR A 89 -27.05 -11.30 -15.30
CA THR A 89 -26.60 -12.21 -16.36
C THR A 89 -25.63 -13.30 -15.84
N PRO A 90 -26.15 -14.48 -15.44
CA PRO A 90 -25.30 -15.59 -15.03
C PRO A 90 -24.56 -16.19 -16.24
N ILE A 91 -23.24 -16.39 -16.11
CA ILE A 91 -22.39 -17.04 -17.13
C ILE A 91 -22.40 -18.55 -16.93
N PHE A 92 -22.42 -18.98 -15.68
CA PHE A 92 -22.35 -20.38 -15.29
C PHE A 92 -23.36 -20.63 -14.18
N THR A 93 -24.50 -21.24 -14.54
CA THR A 93 -25.47 -21.76 -13.59
C THR A 93 -25.09 -23.20 -13.28
N SER A 94 -23.89 -23.45 -12.76
CA SER A 94 -23.57 -24.79 -12.25
C SER A 94 -24.11 -24.91 -10.81
N PRO A 95 -25.05 -25.83 -10.53
CA PRO A 95 -25.41 -26.14 -9.16
C PRO A 95 -24.23 -26.88 -8.53
N ILE A 96 -23.34 -26.14 -7.86
CA ILE A 96 -22.33 -26.75 -7.00
C ILE A 96 -23.06 -27.12 -5.71
N THR A 97 -23.47 -28.38 -5.61
CA THR A 97 -24.09 -28.94 -4.41
C THR A 97 -23.02 -29.10 -3.32
N LEU A 98 -22.75 -28.03 -2.56
CA LEU A 98 -21.97 -28.12 -1.33
C LEU A 98 -22.94 -28.14 -0.13
N PHE A 99 -22.85 -29.20 0.69
CA PHE A 99 -23.61 -29.37 1.94
C PHE A 99 -25.13 -29.29 1.82
N SER A 100 -25.76 -30.25 1.12
CA SER A 100 -27.19 -30.63 1.25
C SER A 100 -28.25 -29.52 1.12
N GLY A 101 -27.85 -28.30 0.76
CA GLY A 101 -28.69 -27.15 0.44
C GLY A 101 -28.37 -26.72 -0.98
N ASN A 102 -29.40 -26.52 -1.79
CA ASN A 102 -29.26 -26.15 -3.19
C ASN A 102 -28.85 -24.67 -3.28
N TYR A 103 -27.58 -24.37 -3.01
CA TYR A 103 -27.03 -23.02 -3.11
C TYR A 103 -26.58 -22.76 -4.54
N TYR A 104 -27.36 -21.94 -5.25
CA TYR A 104 -26.95 -21.38 -6.52
C TYR A 104 -25.89 -20.31 -6.25
N LEU A 105 -24.66 -20.56 -6.65
CA LEU A 105 -23.60 -19.54 -6.71
C LEU A 105 -23.54 -19.05 -8.17
N PRO A 106 -24.30 -18.02 -8.54
CA PRO A 106 -24.29 -17.53 -9.91
C PRO A 106 -22.95 -16.81 -10.16
N PHE A 107 -22.04 -17.47 -10.88
CA PHE A 107 -20.87 -16.81 -11.43
C PHE A 107 -21.36 -15.88 -12.54
N THR A 108 -21.36 -14.56 -12.29
CA THR A 108 -21.92 -13.52 -13.16
C THR A 108 -20.81 -12.63 -13.73
N TRP A 109 -20.99 -12.12 -14.96
CA TRP A 109 -19.99 -11.21 -15.58
C TRP A 109 -19.87 -9.93 -14.78
N GLU A 110 -20.98 -9.44 -14.24
CA GLU A 110 -21.07 -8.23 -13.44
C GLU A 110 -20.28 -8.37 -12.13
N ALA A 111 -20.30 -9.54 -11.48
CA ALA A 111 -19.51 -9.79 -10.29
C ALA A 111 -18.00 -9.77 -10.57
N LEU A 112 -17.57 -10.26 -11.75
CA LEU A 112 -16.17 -10.21 -12.16
C LEU A 112 -15.71 -8.77 -12.48
N PHE A 113 -16.51 -8.00 -13.22
CA PHE A 113 -16.21 -6.58 -13.49
C PHE A 113 -16.22 -5.74 -12.23
N TYR A 114 -17.16 -5.98 -11.32
CA TYR A 114 -17.22 -5.31 -10.02
C TYR A 114 -16.00 -5.68 -9.15
N GLY A 115 -15.68 -6.97 -9.04
CA GLY A 115 -14.49 -7.43 -8.33
C GLY A 115 -13.19 -6.87 -8.91
N GLY A 116 -13.10 -6.78 -10.24
CA GLY A 116 -11.99 -6.15 -10.95
C GLY A 116 -11.89 -4.64 -10.68
N GLY A 117 -13.00 -3.92 -10.67
CA GLY A 117 -13.04 -2.49 -10.30
C GLY A 117 -12.59 -2.25 -8.85
N MET A 118 -13.06 -3.08 -7.91
CA MET A 118 -12.67 -3.01 -6.51
C MET A 118 -11.20 -3.37 -6.29
N ALA A 119 -10.70 -4.39 -7.00
CA ALA A 119 -9.28 -4.74 -7.04
C ALA A 119 -8.42 -3.60 -7.58
N LEU A 120 -8.85 -2.95 -8.67
CA LEU A 120 -8.16 -1.79 -9.24
C LEU A 120 -8.13 -0.63 -8.24
N ARG A 121 -9.24 -0.34 -7.56
CA ARG A 121 -9.30 0.67 -6.49
C ARG A 121 -8.26 0.39 -5.41
N LEU A 122 -8.20 -0.84 -4.91
CA LEU A 122 -7.21 -1.23 -3.92
C LEU A 122 -5.78 -1.03 -4.45
N LEU A 123 -5.52 -1.43 -5.70
CA LEU A 123 -4.21 -1.28 -6.33
C LEU A 123 -3.79 0.20 -6.36
N VAL A 124 -4.69 1.13 -6.68
CA VAL A 124 -4.42 2.58 -6.63
C VAL A 124 -4.11 3.05 -5.21
N ILE A 125 -4.87 2.60 -4.21
CA ILE A 125 -4.64 2.95 -2.79
C ILE A 125 -3.25 2.47 -2.34
N ILE A 126 -2.91 1.21 -2.61
CA ILE A 126 -1.60 0.64 -2.29
C ILE A 126 -0.51 1.39 -3.03
N SER A 127 -0.71 1.71 -4.31
CA SER A 127 0.25 2.48 -5.11
C SER A 127 0.50 3.87 -4.55
N SER A 128 -0.55 4.57 -4.12
CA SER A 128 -0.42 5.90 -3.50
C SER A 128 0.36 5.82 -2.19
N CYS A 129 0.06 4.83 -1.36
CA CYS A 129 0.75 4.62 -0.09
C CYS A 129 2.23 4.20 -0.29
N ALA A 130 2.49 3.28 -1.22
CA ALA A 130 3.85 2.84 -1.55
C ALA A 130 4.67 3.99 -2.15
N SER A 131 4.07 4.79 -3.02
CA SER A 131 4.65 6.02 -3.58
C SER A 131 5.04 7.01 -2.46
N PHE A 132 4.15 7.22 -1.50
CA PHE A 132 4.43 8.06 -0.34
C PHE A 132 5.64 7.57 0.46
N PHE A 133 5.69 6.27 0.81
CA PHE A 133 6.83 5.71 1.54
C PHE A 133 8.13 5.70 0.73
N ALA A 134 8.05 5.58 -0.60
CA ALA A 134 9.21 5.62 -1.47
C ALA A 134 9.81 7.03 -1.63
N LEU A 135 9.00 8.08 -1.49
CA LEU A 135 9.44 9.46 -1.70
C LEU A 135 9.67 10.24 -0.39
N VAL A 136 8.90 9.94 0.65
CA VAL A 136 9.01 10.62 1.95
C VAL A 136 9.95 9.84 2.85
N SER A 137 11.15 10.41 3.05
CA SER A 137 12.09 9.85 4.02
C SER A 137 11.51 9.90 5.44
N PRO A 138 11.85 8.94 6.32
CA PRO A 138 11.39 8.95 7.71
C PRO A 138 11.78 10.25 8.45
N ALA A 139 12.93 10.85 8.10
CA ALA A 139 13.34 12.15 8.61
C ALA A 139 12.43 13.30 8.13
N LYS A 140 12.01 13.28 6.86
CA LYS A 140 11.04 14.26 6.32
C LYS A 140 9.66 14.11 6.98
N ALA A 141 9.21 12.87 7.23
CA ALA A 141 7.99 12.62 7.98
C ALA A 141 8.05 13.17 9.41
N LEU A 142 9.18 13.00 10.09
CA LEU A 142 9.40 13.55 11.44
C LEU A 142 9.37 15.09 11.45
N ARG A 143 9.95 15.73 10.43
CA ARG A 143 9.87 17.19 10.26
C ARG A 143 8.45 17.67 10.00
N MET A 144 7.62 16.89 9.30
CA MET A 144 6.20 17.21 9.19
C MET A 144 5.48 17.11 10.53
N LEU A 145 5.84 16.11 11.36
CA LEU A 145 5.26 15.96 12.69
C LEU A 145 5.63 17.14 13.60
N SER A 146 6.80 17.76 13.41
CA SER A 146 7.16 18.99 14.15
C SER A 146 6.27 20.19 13.86
N LEU A 147 5.56 20.22 12.73
CA LEU A 147 4.57 21.27 12.43
C LEU A 147 3.33 21.15 13.33
N PHE A 148 3.00 19.94 13.79
CA PHE A 148 1.87 19.71 14.71
C PHE A 148 2.21 20.01 16.18
N GLY A 149 3.49 20.24 16.50
CA GLY A 149 3.93 20.68 17.82
C GLY A 149 5.36 20.26 18.15
N THR A 150 6.12 21.18 18.74
CA THR A 150 7.52 20.96 19.14
C THR A 150 7.68 19.83 20.16
N ARG A 151 6.72 19.66 21.08
CA ARG A 151 6.73 18.58 22.08
C ARG A 151 6.69 17.19 21.43
N TRP A 152 5.78 16.97 20.49
CA TRP A 152 5.65 15.69 19.77
C TRP A 152 6.90 15.37 18.96
N ALA A 153 7.46 16.35 18.25
CA ALA A 153 8.68 16.13 17.47
C ALA A 153 9.89 15.75 18.32
N LEU A 154 10.08 16.38 19.48
CA LEU A 154 11.18 16.04 20.38
C LEU A 154 11.03 14.62 20.93
N THR A 155 9.82 14.24 21.38
CA THR A 155 9.55 12.88 21.87
C THR A 155 9.81 11.84 20.78
N PHE A 156 9.31 12.04 19.56
CA PHE A 156 9.53 11.11 18.46
C PHE A 156 10.99 11.09 17.99
N ASN A 157 11.70 12.22 17.99
CA ASN A 157 13.13 12.25 17.65
C ASN A 157 13.95 11.42 18.63
N LEU A 158 13.69 11.59 19.94
CA LEU A 158 14.35 10.81 20.98
C LEU A 158 14.00 9.32 20.85
N ALA A 159 12.72 8.99 20.68
CA ALA A 159 12.27 7.62 20.50
C ALA A 159 12.95 6.94 19.28
N LEU A 160 13.01 7.62 18.13
CA LEU A 160 13.64 7.09 16.92
C LEU A 160 15.15 6.90 17.06
N ARG A 161 15.83 7.68 17.91
CA ARG A 161 17.26 7.48 18.26
C ARG A 161 17.47 6.33 19.24
N LEU A 162 16.50 6.05 20.10
CA LEU A 162 16.55 4.94 21.05
C LEU A 162 16.36 3.58 20.35
N VAL A 163 15.58 3.50 19.27
CA VAL A 163 15.35 2.26 18.50
C VAL A 163 16.66 1.56 18.06
N PRO A 164 17.62 2.22 17.37
CA PRO A 164 18.86 1.55 16.96
C PRO A 164 19.70 1.11 18.16
N LEU A 165 19.76 1.93 19.22
CA LEU A 165 20.46 1.59 20.46
C LEU A 165 19.86 0.33 21.10
N MET A 166 18.53 0.25 21.19
CA MET A 166 17.85 -0.93 21.73
C MET A 166 18.11 -2.18 20.89
N MET A 167 18.24 -2.07 19.57
CA MET A 167 18.58 -3.21 18.72
C MET A 167 20.01 -3.70 18.93
N GLU A 168 20.97 -2.79 19.12
CA GLU A 168 22.35 -3.15 19.45
C GLU A 168 22.43 -3.87 20.80
N GLU A 169 21.70 -3.35 21.81
CA GLU A 169 21.67 -4.01 23.12
C GLU A 169 20.92 -5.32 23.12
N TYR A 170 19.85 -5.44 22.34
CA TYR A 170 19.19 -6.72 22.12
C TYR A 170 20.15 -7.75 21.53
N HIS A 171 20.92 -7.38 20.51
CA HIS A 171 21.91 -8.27 19.90
C HIS A 171 22.98 -8.69 20.91
N ARG A 172 23.57 -7.74 21.65
CA ARG A 172 24.58 -8.03 22.67
C ARG A 172 24.05 -8.98 23.75
N ILE A 173 22.84 -8.74 24.27
CA ILE A 173 22.21 -9.62 25.27
C ILE A 173 21.95 -11.01 24.67
N SER A 174 21.47 -11.07 23.42
CA SER A 174 21.20 -12.35 22.74
C SER A 174 22.46 -13.18 22.54
N GLU A 175 23.60 -12.55 22.26
CA GLU A 175 24.90 -13.23 22.12
C GLU A 175 25.38 -13.77 23.46
N VAL A 176 25.30 -12.97 24.53
CA VAL A 176 25.67 -13.43 25.89
C VAL A 176 24.80 -14.59 26.35
N GLN A 177 23.49 -14.56 26.06
CA GLN A 177 22.57 -15.67 26.37
C GLN A 177 22.93 -16.93 25.58
N ARG A 178 23.29 -16.79 24.29
CA ARG A 178 23.78 -17.89 23.45
C ARG A 178 25.10 -18.49 23.93
N CYS A 179 25.96 -17.73 24.61
CA CYS A 179 27.20 -18.25 25.19
C CYS A 179 27.00 -18.94 26.54
N ARG A 180 25.82 -18.77 27.18
CA ARG A 180 25.49 -19.36 28.49
C ARG A 180 24.57 -20.59 28.39
N GLY A 181 24.06 -20.90 27.20
CA GLY A 181 23.30 -22.10 26.87
C GLY A 181 24.05 -22.99 25.90
#